data_AF-A0A0Q7TGM0-F1
#
_entry.id   AF-A0A0Q7TGM0-F1
#
_cell.length_a   1.000
_cell.length_b   1.000
_cell.length_c   1.000
_cell.angle_alpha   90.00
_cell.angle_beta   90.00
_cell.angle_gamma   90.00
#
_symmetry.space_group_name_H-M   'P 1'
#
loop_
_entity.id
_entity.type
_entity.pdbx_description
1 polymer ?
#
loop_
_entity_poly.entity_id
_entity_poly.type
_entity_poly.pdbx_seq_one_letter_code
_entity_poly.pdbx_strand_id
1 'polypeptide(L)'
;MTSRKTLGGRMARWLGIFVTTAGIGASSQAHAATAADQLYERTLMTSADARCRLFKPAVGSALDAARAQARGATLRSGVSEVQVQAVEQRARAKAGVAACNSPDLQTAAGRVRQAFDGYSTMLRMTYPGDRATWQADRSVSATIPIWRLSQPAGFGGDRLVFGLSGRANDMLAVAVFADNAQPYTARLVVRDTLRTQGPYLNARNAKGLAANAAPRNASRVFGAETRDAAPPTLLPTGAKTGLSFRFPREAADAMSRLDPREAATVEFVFTSRTGVDVVRRAYVEVGDFAAGRAFLR
;
A
#
# COMPACT_ATOMS: atom_id res chain seq x y z
N MET A 1 -16.33 16.96 59.08
CA MET A 1 -15.98 15.52 59.07
C MET A 1 -16.56 14.90 57.80
N THR A 2 -15.89 15.00 56.64
CA THR A 2 -14.97 13.99 56.05
C THR A 2 -15.60 12.59 56.00
N SER A 3 -15.93 12.04 54.83
CA SER A 3 -14.93 11.38 54.00
C SER A 3 -15.30 11.34 52.51
N ARG A 4 -14.32 11.68 51.66
CA ARG A 4 -14.34 11.71 50.20
C ARG A 4 -14.17 10.29 49.63
N LYS A 5 -14.99 9.92 48.64
CA LYS A 5 -14.68 8.82 47.72
C LYS A 5 -13.78 9.33 46.59
N THR A 6 -12.54 8.88 46.57
CA THR A 6 -11.61 9.00 45.44
C THR A 6 -11.62 7.69 44.65
N LEU A 7 -12.19 7.68 43.45
CA LEU A 7 -11.87 6.65 42.46
C LEU A 7 -10.68 7.15 41.64
N GLY A 8 -9.50 6.66 42.01
CA GLY A 8 -8.26 6.87 41.27
C GLY A 8 -8.27 6.16 39.92
N GLY A 9 -7.84 6.88 38.88
CA GLY A 9 -7.69 6.37 37.54
C GLY A 9 -6.63 5.26 37.44
N ARG A 10 -6.93 4.23 36.66
CA ARG A 10 -5.94 3.26 36.19
C ARG A 10 -5.37 3.74 34.85
N MET A 11 -4.33 4.55 34.94
CA MET A 11 -3.39 4.77 33.83
C MET A 11 -2.30 3.69 33.85
N ALA A 12 -1.85 3.36 32.65
CA ALA A 12 -0.54 2.79 32.30
C ALA A 12 -0.24 1.32 32.70
N ARG A 13 -0.32 0.46 31.69
CA ARG A 13 0.73 -0.55 31.47
C ARG A 13 1.02 -0.66 29.98
N TRP A 14 1.93 0.20 29.53
CA TRP A 14 2.66 0.06 28.27
C TRP A 14 3.70 -1.04 28.46
N LEU A 15 3.56 -2.14 27.75
CA LEU A 15 4.60 -3.18 27.63
C LEU A 15 4.95 -3.29 26.16
N GLY A 16 6.12 -2.74 25.82
CA GLY A 16 6.77 -3.01 24.55
C GLY A 16 7.23 -4.46 24.54
N ILE A 17 6.86 -5.18 23.48
CA ILE A 17 7.46 -6.48 23.16
C ILE A 17 7.83 -6.44 21.68
N PHE A 18 9.13 -6.43 21.41
CA PHE A 18 9.68 -6.91 20.14
C PHE A 18 9.69 -8.43 20.22
N VAL A 19 8.82 -9.11 19.44
CA VAL A 19 8.83 -10.58 19.35
C VAL A 19 9.63 -11.01 18.13
N THR A 20 10.69 -11.78 18.39
CA THR A 20 11.33 -12.70 17.46
C THR A 20 10.42 -13.91 17.23
N THR A 21 10.16 -14.26 15.97
CA THR A 21 9.26 -15.37 15.60
C THR A 21 9.95 -16.74 15.67
N ALA A 22 9.44 -17.62 16.54
CA ALA A 22 9.45 -19.08 16.36
C ALA A 22 8.04 -19.59 16.74
N GLY A 23 7.42 -20.38 15.87
CA GLY A 23 5.96 -20.60 15.84
C GLY A 23 5.40 -21.61 16.84
N ILE A 24 4.07 -21.58 17.02
CA ILE A 24 3.07 -22.64 16.81
C ILE A 24 1.68 -22.00 17.07
N GLY A 25 0.67 -22.44 16.32
CA GLY A 25 -0.57 -21.72 16.03
C GLY A 25 -1.49 -21.37 17.21
N ALA A 26 -1.85 -20.09 17.27
CA ALA A 26 -3.16 -19.52 17.65
C ALA A 26 -3.02 -17.98 17.67
N SER A 27 -3.16 -17.26 16.54
CA SER A 27 -2.84 -15.82 16.57
C SER A 27 -3.47 -14.91 15.51
N SER A 28 -4.64 -15.19 14.95
CA SER A 28 -5.27 -14.15 14.10
C SER A 28 -5.69 -12.90 14.91
N GLN A 29 -6.23 -13.09 16.12
CA GLN A 29 -6.71 -11.99 16.97
C GLN A 29 -5.57 -11.22 17.66
N ALA A 30 -4.51 -11.89 18.10
CA ALA A 30 -3.35 -11.24 18.71
C ALA A 30 -2.56 -10.39 17.70
N HIS A 31 -2.41 -10.88 16.46
CA HIS A 31 -1.84 -10.08 15.36
C HIS A 31 -2.75 -8.91 14.93
N ALA A 32 -4.07 -9.06 15.03
CA ALA A 32 -5.02 -7.97 14.76
C ALA A 32 -4.97 -6.85 15.83
N ALA A 33 -4.93 -7.22 17.11
CA ALA A 33 -4.84 -6.26 18.21
C ALA A 33 -3.55 -5.42 18.11
N THR A 34 -2.42 -6.08 17.89
CA THR A 34 -1.12 -5.40 17.69
C THR A 34 -1.09 -4.49 16.46
N ALA A 35 -1.71 -4.89 15.34
CA ALA A 35 -1.79 -4.03 14.16
C ALA A 35 -2.70 -2.80 14.38
N ALA A 36 -3.83 -2.98 15.05
CA ALA A 36 -4.76 -1.90 15.38
C ALA A 36 -4.16 -0.89 16.38
N ASP A 37 -3.38 -1.37 17.36
CA ASP A 37 -2.65 -0.52 18.30
C ASP A 37 -1.59 0.31 17.58
N GLN A 38 -0.79 -0.32 16.70
CA GLN A 38 0.17 0.40 15.85
C GLN A 38 -0.52 1.43 14.95
N LEU A 39 -1.70 1.12 14.40
CA LEU A 39 -2.47 2.07 13.60
C LEU A 39 -2.90 3.26 14.44
N TYR A 40 -3.39 3.02 15.66
CA TYR A 40 -3.78 4.07 16.59
C TYR A 40 -2.60 4.99 16.91
N GLU A 41 -1.46 4.42 17.34
CA GLU A 41 -0.26 5.19 17.71
C GLU A 41 0.26 6.04 16.55
N ARG A 42 0.39 5.45 15.36
CA ARG A 42 0.90 6.16 14.18
C ARG A 42 -0.06 7.25 13.74
N THR A 43 -1.37 6.99 13.75
CA THR A 43 -2.38 8.01 13.43
C THR A 43 -2.38 9.14 14.44
N LEU A 44 -2.25 8.83 15.73
CA LEU A 44 -2.16 9.82 16.80
C LEU A 44 -0.96 10.72 16.57
N MET A 45 0.22 10.14 16.34
CA MET A 45 1.44 10.92 16.13
C MET A 45 1.41 11.75 14.85
N THR A 46 0.85 11.24 13.74
CA THR A 46 0.69 12.05 12.52
C THR A 46 -0.25 13.23 12.78
N SER A 47 -1.35 13.00 13.48
CA SER A 47 -2.36 14.03 13.77
C SER A 47 -1.83 15.08 14.77
N ALA A 48 -1.06 14.62 15.76
CA ALA A 48 -0.42 15.50 16.73
C ALA A 48 0.66 16.36 16.08
N ASP A 49 1.45 15.80 15.16
CA ASP A 49 2.44 16.56 14.39
C ASP A 49 1.80 17.64 13.53
N ALA A 50 0.71 17.33 12.82
CA ALA A 50 0.00 18.30 11.99
C ALA A 50 -0.45 19.55 12.78
N ARG A 51 -0.83 19.37 14.05
CA ARG A 51 -1.27 20.45 14.94
C ARG A 51 -0.11 21.13 15.68
N CYS A 52 0.83 20.36 16.21
CA CYS A 52 1.86 20.83 17.14
C CYS A 52 3.24 21.03 16.49
N ARG A 53 3.41 20.69 15.20
CA ARG A 53 4.68 20.77 14.45
C ARG A 53 5.83 20.07 15.18
N LEU A 54 5.60 18.82 15.56
CA LEU A 54 6.53 18.03 16.38
C LEU A 54 7.75 17.57 15.60
N PHE A 55 7.64 17.48 14.27
CA PHE A 55 8.60 16.82 13.42
C PHE A 55 9.00 17.66 12.19
N LYS A 56 10.20 17.36 11.68
CA LYS A 56 10.63 17.83 10.35
C LYS A 56 9.86 17.09 9.25
N PRO A 57 9.73 17.64 8.03
CA PRO A 57 8.98 17.03 6.95
C PRO A 57 9.35 15.58 6.63
N ALA A 58 10.65 15.23 6.67
CA ALA A 58 11.11 13.87 6.39
C ALA A 58 10.59 12.83 7.40
N VAL A 59 10.51 13.20 8.68
CA VAL A 59 9.94 12.35 9.73
C VAL A 59 8.43 12.23 9.57
N GLY A 60 7.75 13.32 9.20
CA GLY A 60 6.32 13.30 8.87
C GLY A 60 6.00 12.34 7.71
N SER A 61 6.81 12.37 6.65
CA SER A 61 6.70 11.45 5.51
C SER A 61 6.87 9.98 5.91
N ALA A 62 7.89 9.68 6.73
CA ALA A 62 8.11 8.34 7.28
C ALA A 62 6.92 7.86 8.11
N LEU A 63 6.34 8.75 8.91
CA LEU A 63 5.20 8.44 9.76
C LEU A 63 3.92 8.20 8.94
N ASP A 64 3.72 8.93 7.84
CA ASP A 64 2.65 8.66 6.88
C ASP A 64 2.78 7.26 6.26
N ALA A 65 3.99 6.86 5.86
CA ALA A 65 4.28 5.52 5.35
C ALA A 65 4.00 4.43 6.41
N ALA A 66 4.48 4.65 7.64
CA ALA A 66 4.24 3.73 8.74
C ALA A 66 2.75 3.61 9.09
N ARG A 67 1.99 4.72 9.07
CA ARG A 67 0.53 4.73 9.29
C ARG A 67 -0.17 3.92 8.20
N ALA A 68 0.17 4.17 6.93
CA ALA A 68 -0.41 3.42 5.81
C ALA A 68 -0.13 1.91 5.93
N GLN A 69 1.07 1.53 6.35
CA GLN A 69 1.43 0.13 6.59
C GLN A 69 0.62 -0.49 7.74
N ALA A 70 0.46 0.21 8.87
CA ALA A 70 -0.37 -0.28 9.98
C ALA A 70 -1.84 -0.44 9.56
N ARG A 71 -2.35 0.51 8.77
CA ARG A 71 -3.71 0.45 8.23
C ARG A 71 -3.89 -0.79 7.36
N GLY A 72 -2.95 -1.05 6.46
CA GLY A 72 -2.96 -2.22 5.60
C GLY A 72 -2.89 -3.54 6.38
N ALA A 73 -2.00 -3.63 7.36
CA ALA A 73 -1.88 -4.78 8.26
C ALA A 73 -3.16 -5.03 9.06
N THR A 74 -3.81 -3.96 9.54
CA THR A 74 -5.08 -4.06 10.27
C THR A 74 -6.18 -4.64 9.37
N LEU A 75 -6.32 -4.16 8.13
CA LEU A 75 -7.30 -4.71 7.18
C LEU A 75 -7.02 -6.18 6.84
N ARG A 76 -5.76 -6.54 6.55
CA ARG A 76 -5.37 -7.94 6.28
C ARG A 76 -5.61 -8.88 7.47
N SER A 77 -5.56 -8.37 8.70
CA SER A 77 -5.92 -9.17 9.89
C SER A 77 -7.41 -9.56 9.98
N GLY A 78 -8.25 -9.03 9.08
CA GLY A 78 -9.67 -9.35 8.98
C GLY A 78 -10.59 -8.26 9.55
N VAL A 79 -10.02 -7.17 10.08
CA VAL A 79 -10.78 -6.02 10.56
C VAL A 79 -11.48 -5.33 9.38
N SER A 80 -12.71 -4.86 9.61
CA SER A 80 -13.47 -4.13 8.59
C SER A 80 -12.97 -2.70 8.42
N GLU A 81 -13.25 -2.10 7.25
CA GLU A 81 -12.94 -0.70 6.96
C GLU A 81 -13.56 0.25 8.00
N VAL A 82 -14.79 0.01 8.43
CA VAL A 82 -15.49 0.81 9.45
C VAL A 82 -14.75 0.77 10.80
N GLN A 83 -14.28 -0.40 11.21
CA GLN A 83 -13.52 -0.55 12.45
C GLN A 83 -12.14 0.14 12.35
N VAL A 84 -11.46 0.04 11.21
CA VAL A 84 -10.20 0.77 10.93
C VAL A 84 -10.42 2.27 11.04
N GLN A 85 -11.47 2.79 10.39
CA GLN A 85 -11.81 4.22 10.47
C GLN A 85 -12.11 4.65 11.89
N ALA A 86 -12.82 3.83 12.67
CA ALA A 86 -13.08 4.11 14.08
C ALA A 86 -11.80 4.19 14.92
N VAL A 87 -10.82 3.31 14.68
CA VAL A 87 -9.49 3.37 15.34
C VAL A 87 -8.80 4.70 15.02
N GLU A 88 -8.73 5.06 13.74
CA GLU A 88 -8.08 6.29 13.31
C GLU A 88 -8.80 7.55 13.82
N GLN A 89 -10.14 7.56 13.85
CA GLN A 89 -10.94 8.66 14.40
C GLN A 89 -10.68 8.85 15.89
N ARG A 90 -10.62 7.76 16.68
CA ARG A 90 -10.24 7.85 18.10
C ARG A 90 -8.84 8.43 18.29
N ALA A 91 -7.88 8.00 17.46
CA ALA A 91 -6.51 8.52 17.50
C ALA A 91 -6.46 10.02 17.16
N ARG A 92 -7.18 10.46 16.13
CA ARG A 92 -7.31 11.88 15.74
C ARG A 92 -7.96 12.71 16.86
N ALA A 93 -9.05 12.22 17.45
CA ALA A 93 -9.73 12.89 18.55
C ALA A 93 -8.81 13.06 19.77
N LYS A 94 -8.05 12.01 20.13
CA LYS A 94 -7.05 12.09 21.21
C LYS A 94 -5.95 13.10 20.91
N ALA A 95 -5.43 13.12 19.69
CA ALA A 95 -4.43 14.09 19.27
C ALA A 95 -4.97 15.54 19.30
N GLY A 96 -6.25 15.74 18.97
CA GLY A 96 -6.91 17.04 18.97
C GLY A 96 -7.02 17.69 20.36
N VAL A 97 -7.10 16.89 21.42
CA VAL A 97 -7.27 17.38 22.81
C VAL A 97 -5.98 17.33 23.65
N ALA A 98 -4.93 16.63 23.21
CA ALA A 98 -3.67 16.61 23.93
C ALA A 98 -3.06 18.02 24.00
N ALA A 99 -2.31 18.37 25.05
CA ALA A 99 -1.55 19.63 25.05
C ALA A 99 -0.24 19.44 24.25
N CYS A 100 0.16 20.40 23.42
CA CYS A 100 1.39 20.27 22.62
C CYS A 100 2.67 20.18 23.48
N ASN A 101 2.63 20.74 24.70
CA ASN A 101 3.69 20.65 25.70
C ASN A 101 3.50 19.50 26.70
N SER A 102 2.57 18.57 26.46
CA SER A 102 2.37 17.41 27.32
C SER A 102 3.63 16.55 27.40
N PRO A 103 4.10 16.16 28.61
CA PRO A 103 5.26 15.28 28.77
C PRO A 103 5.13 13.97 27.98
N ASP A 104 3.97 13.33 28.03
CA ASP A 104 3.70 12.08 27.30
C ASP A 104 3.87 12.24 25.80
N LEU A 105 3.37 13.35 25.24
CA LEU A 105 3.50 13.64 23.81
C LEU A 105 4.96 13.90 23.42
N GLN A 106 5.71 14.60 24.27
CA GLN A 106 7.15 14.84 24.04
C GLN A 106 7.96 13.54 24.11
N THR A 107 7.65 12.64 25.06
CA THR A 107 8.25 11.31 25.14
C THR A 107 7.95 10.48 23.89
N ALA A 108 6.68 10.44 23.46
CA ALA A 108 6.30 9.72 22.24
C ALA A 108 6.99 10.30 21.00
N ALA A 109 7.06 11.63 20.88
CA ALA A 109 7.77 12.30 19.80
C ALA A 109 9.28 11.99 19.81
N GLY A 110 9.91 11.91 20.99
CA GLY A 110 11.29 11.47 21.14
C GLY A 110 11.55 10.08 20.56
N ARG A 111 10.67 9.11 20.85
CA ARG A 111 10.75 7.75 20.30
C ARG A 111 10.60 7.72 18.78
N VAL A 112 9.70 8.53 18.21
CA VAL A 112 9.53 8.64 16.75
C VAL A 112 10.79 9.18 16.09
N ARG A 113 11.43 10.21 16.67
CA ARG A 113 12.70 10.76 16.14
C ARG A 113 13.82 9.71 16.16
N GLN A 114 13.97 8.99 17.28
CA GLN A 114 14.97 7.93 17.39
C GLN A 114 14.73 6.79 16.40
N ALA A 115 13.48 6.37 16.21
CA ALA A 115 13.15 5.34 15.21
C ALA A 115 13.41 5.82 13.76
N PHE A 116 13.25 7.12 13.50
CA PHE A 116 13.51 7.70 12.19
C PHE A 116 15.00 7.65 11.80
N ASP A 117 15.93 7.75 12.75
CA ASP A 117 17.36 7.72 12.45
C ASP A 117 17.73 6.44 11.67
N GLY A 118 17.24 5.28 12.10
CA GLY A 118 17.43 4.02 11.38
C GLY A 118 16.62 3.92 10.08
N TYR A 119 15.44 4.53 10.00
CA TYR A 119 14.62 4.54 8.79
C TYR A 119 15.21 5.43 7.68
N SER A 120 15.90 6.51 8.06
CA SER A 120 16.44 7.50 7.13
C SER A 120 17.55 6.93 6.23
N THR A 121 18.26 5.91 6.70
CA THR A 121 19.33 5.23 5.95
C THR A 121 18.81 4.08 5.08
N MET A 122 17.53 3.69 5.25
CA MET A 122 16.95 2.59 4.51
C MET A 122 16.61 3.01 3.08
N LEU A 123 17.29 2.38 2.11
CA LEU A 123 17.03 2.59 0.68
C LEU A 123 15.94 1.67 0.12
N ARG A 124 15.82 0.45 0.66
CA ARG A 124 14.91 -0.58 0.16
C ARG A 124 14.03 -1.12 1.26
N MET A 125 12.77 -1.38 0.94
CA MET A 125 11.82 -1.97 1.86
C MET A 125 10.84 -2.87 1.11
N THR A 126 10.47 -4.00 1.72
CA THR A 126 9.44 -4.88 1.19
C THR A 126 8.14 -4.65 1.96
N TYR A 127 7.06 -4.48 1.21
CA TYR A 127 5.73 -4.21 1.71
C TYR A 127 4.83 -5.42 1.43
N PRO A 128 4.24 -6.04 2.48
CA PRO A 128 3.51 -7.28 2.32
C PRO A 128 2.14 -7.11 1.66
N GLY A 129 1.73 -8.13 0.91
CA GLY A 129 0.35 -8.44 0.55
C GLY A 129 0.00 -9.87 1.00
N ASP A 130 -1.22 -10.32 0.77
CA ASP A 130 -1.64 -11.68 1.07
C ASP A 130 -1.03 -12.72 0.10
N ARG A 131 -0.73 -12.31 -1.14
CA ARG A 131 -0.27 -13.22 -2.22
C ARG A 131 0.98 -12.73 -2.95
N ALA A 132 1.20 -11.43 -3.01
CA ALA A 132 2.32 -10.79 -3.66
C ALA A 132 2.89 -9.69 -2.76
N THR A 133 4.16 -9.36 -2.97
CA THR A 133 4.84 -8.31 -2.22
C THR A 133 5.21 -7.15 -3.13
N TRP A 134 5.19 -5.96 -2.55
CA TRP A 134 5.68 -4.76 -3.19
C TRP A 134 7.13 -4.52 -2.78
N GLN A 135 8.03 -4.36 -3.75
CA GLN A 135 9.40 -3.96 -3.50
C GLN A 135 9.51 -2.45 -3.71
N ALA A 136 9.92 -1.72 -2.68
CA ALA A 136 10.16 -0.29 -2.74
C ALA A 136 11.67 0.00 -2.70
N ASP A 137 12.13 0.88 -3.59
CA ASP A 137 13.50 1.36 -3.70
C ASP A 137 13.52 2.90 -3.84
N ARG A 138 14.20 3.56 -2.91
CA ARG A 138 14.38 5.02 -2.91
C ARG A 138 15.43 5.50 -3.89
N SER A 139 16.23 4.59 -4.43
CA SER A 139 17.22 4.91 -5.45
C SER A 139 16.53 5.66 -6.59
N VAL A 140 17.17 6.72 -7.03
CA VAL A 140 16.74 7.53 -8.17
C VAL A 140 17.92 7.68 -9.11
N SER A 141 17.65 7.54 -10.40
CA SER A 141 18.60 7.91 -11.43
C SER A 141 18.01 9.05 -12.25
N ALA A 142 18.87 9.99 -12.63
CA ALA A 142 18.47 11.14 -13.43
C ALA A 142 18.15 10.77 -14.88
N THR A 143 18.76 9.69 -15.38
CA THR A 143 18.74 9.32 -16.81
C THR A 143 18.22 7.91 -17.07
N ILE A 144 18.35 7.00 -16.10
CA ILE A 144 17.99 5.59 -16.26
C ILE A 144 16.71 5.32 -15.47
N PRO A 145 15.59 4.96 -16.11
CA PRO A 145 14.39 4.61 -15.36
C PRO A 145 14.63 3.30 -14.60
N ILE A 146 14.38 3.32 -13.30
CA ILE A 146 14.43 2.16 -12.41
C ILE A 146 13.09 2.02 -11.68
N TRP A 147 12.76 0.80 -11.31
CA TRP A 147 11.61 0.56 -10.44
C TRP A 147 11.85 1.21 -9.08
N ARG A 148 10.94 2.08 -8.67
CA ARG A 148 10.92 2.65 -7.32
C ARG A 148 9.91 1.95 -6.44
N LEU A 149 8.82 1.47 -7.03
CA LEU A 149 7.87 0.57 -6.38
C LEU A 149 7.42 -0.43 -7.42
N SER A 150 7.51 -1.72 -7.15
CA SER A 150 7.15 -2.74 -8.14
C SER A 150 6.53 -3.97 -7.51
N GLN A 151 5.69 -4.64 -8.29
CA GLN A 151 5.20 -5.97 -8.02
C GLN A 151 5.28 -6.79 -9.32
N PRO A 152 6.07 -7.87 -9.35
CA PRO A 152 6.04 -8.81 -10.47
C PRO A 152 4.76 -9.66 -10.43
N ALA A 153 4.24 -10.01 -11.60
CA ALA A 153 3.08 -10.89 -11.75
C ALA A 153 3.22 -11.79 -13.00
N GLY A 154 2.70 -13.01 -12.91
CA GLY A 154 2.54 -13.91 -14.05
C GLY A 154 1.07 -14.04 -14.45
N PHE A 155 0.79 -14.25 -15.74
CA PHE A 155 -0.56 -14.45 -16.25
C PHE A 155 -0.56 -15.37 -17.48
N GLY A 156 -0.94 -16.63 -17.29
CA GLY A 156 -0.72 -17.67 -18.29
C GLY A 156 0.78 -17.90 -18.51
N GLY A 157 1.23 -17.91 -19.77
CA GLY A 157 2.67 -17.93 -20.11
C GLY A 157 3.34 -16.56 -20.09
N ASP A 158 2.57 -15.47 -19.91
CA ASP A 158 3.04 -14.10 -20.01
C ASP A 158 3.50 -13.56 -18.64
N ARG A 159 4.32 -12.51 -18.65
CA ARG A 159 4.92 -11.91 -17.43
C ARG A 159 4.76 -10.40 -17.43
N LEU A 160 4.61 -9.84 -16.22
CA LEU A 160 4.41 -8.42 -15.95
C LEU A 160 5.29 -7.98 -14.78
N VAL A 161 5.82 -6.77 -14.84
CA VAL A 161 6.17 -5.97 -13.66
C VAL A 161 5.34 -4.69 -13.69
N PHE A 162 4.65 -4.42 -12.57
CA PHE A 162 3.76 -3.27 -12.45
C PHE A 162 4.17 -2.39 -11.27
N GLY A 163 4.07 -1.07 -11.42
CA GLY A 163 4.29 -0.15 -10.31
C GLY A 163 4.77 1.24 -10.73
N LEU A 164 5.58 1.88 -9.89
CA LEU A 164 6.09 3.24 -10.08
C LEU A 164 7.56 3.23 -10.51
N SER A 165 7.88 4.00 -11.54
CA SER A 165 9.24 4.13 -12.06
C SER A 165 9.72 5.57 -12.17
N GLY A 166 11.04 5.74 -12.06
CA GLY A 166 11.72 7.01 -12.31
C GLY A 166 11.41 8.09 -11.28
N ARG A 167 12.02 9.28 -11.47
CA ARG A 167 11.89 10.40 -10.53
C ARG A 167 10.46 10.93 -10.42
N ALA A 168 9.70 10.87 -11.51
CA ALA A 168 8.30 11.32 -11.55
C ALA A 168 7.32 10.33 -10.89
N ASN A 169 7.78 9.12 -10.52
CA ASN A 169 6.95 8.02 -10.06
C ASN A 169 5.83 7.70 -11.08
N ASP A 170 6.21 7.54 -12.35
CA ASP A 170 5.27 7.20 -13.41
C ASP A 170 4.72 5.79 -13.18
N MET A 171 3.39 5.64 -13.25
CA MET A 171 2.73 4.34 -13.10
C MET A 171 2.86 3.56 -14.40
N LEU A 172 3.55 2.41 -14.36
CA LEU A 172 3.87 1.60 -15.53
C LEU A 172 3.38 0.16 -15.38
N ALA A 173 2.98 -0.44 -16.51
CA ALA A 173 2.97 -1.89 -16.71
C ALA A 173 4.03 -2.25 -17.75
N VAL A 174 5.00 -3.08 -17.38
CA VAL A 174 5.99 -3.64 -18.31
C VAL A 174 5.72 -5.12 -18.51
N ALA A 175 5.32 -5.49 -19.73
CA ALA A 175 4.87 -6.84 -20.04
C ALA A 175 5.71 -7.52 -21.13
N VAL A 176 5.80 -8.84 -21.01
CA VAL A 176 6.44 -9.75 -21.97
C VAL A 176 5.46 -10.87 -22.28
N PHE A 177 5.19 -11.06 -23.57
CA PHE A 177 4.24 -12.03 -24.07
C PHE A 177 4.98 -13.23 -24.65
N ALA A 178 4.65 -14.44 -24.20
CA ALA A 178 5.36 -15.67 -24.57
C ALA A 178 5.30 -15.96 -26.07
N ASP A 179 4.22 -15.55 -26.73
CA ASP A 179 4.00 -15.67 -28.16
C ASP A 179 4.42 -14.42 -28.95
N ASN A 180 5.16 -13.51 -28.33
CA ASN A 180 5.58 -12.22 -28.90
C ASN A 180 4.41 -11.33 -29.36
N ALA A 181 3.18 -11.60 -28.87
CA ALA A 181 2.02 -10.80 -29.23
C ALA A 181 2.21 -9.32 -28.86
N GLN A 182 1.66 -8.44 -29.70
CA GLN A 182 1.82 -6.99 -29.60
C GLN A 182 0.46 -6.36 -29.28
N PRO A 183 0.12 -6.14 -28.00
CA PRO A 183 -1.06 -5.37 -27.67
C PRO A 183 -0.86 -3.93 -28.13
N TYR A 184 -1.91 -3.34 -28.69
CA TYR A 184 -1.88 -1.96 -29.18
C TYR A 184 -2.15 -0.95 -28.05
N THR A 185 -2.75 -1.39 -26.94
CA THR A 185 -2.95 -0.58 -25.73
C THR A 185 -3.04 -1.46 -24.49
N ALA A 186 -2.96 -0.82 -23.32
CA ALA A 186 -3.26 -1.42 -22.04
C ALA A 186 -4.25 -0.55 -21.26
N ARG A 187 -5.00 -1.17 -20.34
CA ARG A 187 -5.96 -0.49 -19.46
C ARG A 187 -5.73 -0.97 -18.04
N LEU A 188 -5.59 -0.04 -17.09
CA LEU A 188 -5.65 -0.35 -15.67
C LEU A 188 -7.10 -0.24 -15.21
N VAL A 189 -7.60 -1.33 -14.63
CA VAL A 189 -8.95 -1.43 -14.10
C VAL A 189 -8.88 -1.60 -12.59
N VAL A 190 -9.49 -0.67 -11.87
CA VAL A 190 -9.52 -0.63 -10.40
C VAL A 190 -10.94 -0.36 -9.93
N ARG A 191 -11.30 -0.83 -8.73
CA ARG A 191 -12.62 -0.56 -8.14
C ARG A 191 -12.91 0.93 -8.08
N ASP A 192 -14.14 1.33 -8.40
CA ASP A 192 -14.64 2.67 -8.16
C ASP A 192 -15.14 2.80 -6.71
N THR A 193 -14.29 3.34 -5.84
CA THR A 193 -14.64 3.52 -4.42
C THR A 193 -15.84 4.44 -4.18
N LEU A 194 -16.22 5.27 -5.16
CA LEU A 194 -17.38 6.16 -5.05
C LEU A 194 -18.71 5.46 -5.41
N ARG A 195 -18.65 4.29 -6.05
CA ARG A 195 -19.83 3.56 -6.54
C ARG A 195 -20.08 2.24 -5.80
N THR A 196 -19.19 1.87 -4.89
CA THR A 196 -19.22 0.58 -4.19
C THR A 196 -19.25 0.80 -2.69
N GLN A 197 -20.00 -0.04 -1.96
CA GLN A 197 -20.09 0.04 -0.49
C GLN A 197 -18.90 -0.58 0.23
N GLY A 198 -18.04 -1.32 -0.47
CA GLY A 198 -16.90 -2.00 0.14
C GLY A 198 -16.00 -2.68 -0.90
N PRO A 199 -14.92 -3.31 -0.44
CA PRO A 199 -13.99 -4.04 -1.30
C PRO A 199 -14.60 -5.35 -1.83
N TYR A 200 -14.16 -5.78 -3.01
CA TYR A 200 -14.50 -7.10 -3.54
C TYR A 200 -13.55 -8.14 -2.97
N LEU A 201 -13.93 -8.74 -1.85
CA LEU A 201 -13.16 -9.77 -1.18
C LEU A 201 -13.92 -11.09 -1.29
N ASN A 202 -13.40 -12.02 -2.08
CA ASN A 202 -13.89 -13.39 -2.01
C ASN A 202 -13.26 -14.11 -0.81
N ALA A 203 -13.94 -15.15 -0.31
CA ALA A 203 -13.45 -15.94 0.83
C ALA A 203 -12.00 -16.40 0.60
N ARG A 204 -11.21 -16.52 1.68
CA ARG A 204 -9.75 -16.76 1.67
C ARG A 204 -9.28 -17.94 0.78
N ASN A 205 -10.19 -18.81 0.33
CA ASN A 205 -9.94 -19.97 -0.52
C ASN A 205 -10.26 -19.77 -2.02
N ALA A 206 -10.67 -18.57 -2.45
CA ALA A 206 -10.95 -18.30 -3.86
C ALA A 206 -9.66 -18.28 -4.69
N LYS A 207 -9.62 -19.02 -5.81
CA LYS A 207 -8.42 -19.24 -6.61
C LYS A 207 -7.93 -17.95 -7.27
N GLY A 208 -6.77 -17.45 -6.83
CA GLY A 208 -6.00 -16.39 -7.52
C GLY A 208 -6.58 -14.97 -7.39
N LEU A 209 -5.72 -13.97 -7.64
CA LEU A 209 -6.05 -12.54 -7.44
C LEU A 209 -7.27 -12.07 -8.23
N ALA A 210 -7.62 -12.77 -9.32
CA ALA A 210 -8.83 -12.53 -10.10
C ALA A 210 -10.11 -12.49 -9.24
N ALA A 211 -10.17 -13.33 -8.20
CA ALA A 211 -11.33 -13.38 -7.30
C ALA A 211 -11.48 -12.11 -6.43
N ASN A 212 -10.44 -11.31 -6.28
CA ASN A 212 -10.46 -10.07 -5.51
C ASN A 212 -10.46 -8.81 -6.40
N ALA A 213 -10.63 -8.99 -7.72
CA ALA A 213 -10.77 -7.90 -8.66
C ALA A 213 -12.25 -7.47 -8.74
N ALA A 214 -12.49 -6.17 -8.78
CA ALA A 214 -13.84 -5.64 -8.98
C ALA A 214 -14.38 -6.00 -10.38
N PRO A 215 -15.69 -6.26 -10.51
CA PRO A 215 -16.31 -6.44 -11.82
C PRO A 215 -16.27 -5.12 -12.61
N ARG A 216 -16.39 -5.23 -13.94
CA ARG A 216 -16.19 -4.10 -14.87
C ARG A 216 -17.16 -2.93 -14.62
N ASN A 217 -18.41 -3.21 -14.25
CA ASN A 217 -19.44 -2.20 -13.95
C ASN A 217 -19.23 -1.45 -12.63
N ALA A 218 -18.37 -1.99 -11.75
CA ALA A 218 -17.99 -1.40 -10.47
C ALA A 218 -16.56 -0.83 -10.48
N SER A 219 -15.97 -0.65 -11.67
CA SER A 219 -14.57 -0.27 -11.85
C SER A 219 -14.43 1.05 -12.60
N ARG A 220 -13.35 1.76 -12.28
CA ARG A 220 -12.78 2.83 -13.12
C ARG A 220 -11.72 2.22 -14.03
N VAL A 221 -11.67 2.72 -15.26
CA VAL A 221 -10.73 2.26 -16.28
C VAL A 221 -9.83 3.42 -16.67
N PHE A 222 -8.52 3.22 -16.55
CA PHE A 222 -7.49 4.17 -16.97
C PHE A 222 -6.79 3.59 -18.20
N GLY A 223 -6.91 4.24 -19.34
CA GLY A 223 -6.15 3.87 -20.54
C GLY A 223 -4.68 4.24 -20.37
N ALA A 224 -3.78 3.44 -20.96
CA ALA A 224 -2.39 3.83 -21.07
C ALA A 224 -2.25 5.06 -21.98
N GLU A 225 -1.50 6.06 -21.52
CA GLU A 225 -1.17 7.28 -22.25
C GLU A 225 -0.07 7.03 -23.28
N THR A 226 0.81 6.06 -23.02
CA THR A 226 1.90 5.68 -23.92
C THR A 226 2.04 4.17 -24.04
N ARG A 227 2.64 3.74 -25.16
CA ARG A 227 3.07 2.37 -25.43
C ARG A 227 4.45 2.46 -26.07
N ASP A 228 5.45 1.96 -25.36
CA ASP A 228 6.86 2.08 -25.76
C ASP A 228 7.58 0.75 -25.64
N ALA A 229 8.74 0.63 -26.28
CA ALA A 229 9.67 -0.45 -25.95
C ALA A 229 10.14 -0.28 -24.50
N ALA A 230 10.10 -1.36 -23.73
CA ALA A 230 10.50 -1.30 -22.32
C ALA A 230 12.02 -1.15 -22.18
N PRO A 231 12.51 -0.20 -21.36
CA PRO A 231 13.93 -0.11 -21.02
C PRO A 231 14.43 -1.41 -20.37
N PRO A 232 15.67 -1.85 -20.64
CA PRO A 232 16.21 -3.09 -20.08
C PRO A 232 16.15 -3.17 -18.55
N THR A 233 16.29 -2.03 -17.87
CA THR A 233 16.24 -1.91 -16.40
C THR A 233 14.85 -2.11 -15.80
N LEU A 234 13.79 -2.09 -16.62
CA LEU A 234 12.42 -2.29 -16.17
C LEU A 234 11.84 -3.67 -16.56
N LEU A 235 12.57 -4.43 -17.37
CA LEU A 235 12.10 -5.73 -17.86
C LEU A 235 11.90 -6.75 -16.72
N PRO A 236 10.90 -7.65 -16.83
CA PRO A 236 10.85 -8.83 -15.98
C PRO A 236 12.16 -9.62 -16.04
N THR A 237 12.57 -10.22 -14.93
CA THR A 237 13.85 -10.95 -14.82
C THR A 237 14.05 -11.95 -15.96
N GLY A 238 15.17 -11.86 -16.66
CA GLY A 238 15.53 -12.76 -17.76
C GLY A 238 14.83 -12.47 -19.10
N ALA A 239 13.99 -11.43 -19.20
CA ALA A 239 13.48 -10.98 -20.49
C ALA A 239 14.51 -10.10 -21.23
N LYS A 240 14.54 -10.20 -22.56
CA LYS A 240 15.43 -9.39 -23.42
C LYS A 240 14.71 -8.18 -24.02
N THR A 241 13.41 -8.30 -24.25
CA THR A 241 12.54 -7.27 -24.82
C THR A 241 11.19 -7.31 -24.11
N GLY A 242 10.42 -6.23 -24.22
CA GLY A 242 9.10 -6.09 -23.63
C GLY A 242 8.46 -4.77 -24.02
N LEU A 243 7.21 -4.59 -23.64
CA LEU A 243 6.47 -3.35 -23.86
C LEU A 243 6.20 -2.66 -22.53
N SER A 244 6.34 -1.34 -22.52
CA SER A 244 6.00 -0.48 -21.38
C SER A 244 4.74 0.31 -21.71
N PHE A 245 3.82 0.36 -20.76
CA PHE A 245 2.59 1.12 -20.83
C PHE A 245 2.52 2.08 -19.65
N ARG A 246 2.49 3.40 -19.92
CA ARG A 246 2.35 4.42 -18.87
C ARG A 246 0.90 4.79 -18.67
N PHE A 247 0.47 4.83 -17.42
CA PHE A 247 -0.88 5.24 -17.01
C PHE A 247 -0.88 6.66 -16.43
N PRO A 248 -2.04 7.36 -16.48
CA PRO A 248 -2.20 8.66 -15.85
C PRO A 248 -1.89 8.63 -14.35
N ARG A 249 -1.41 9.74 -13.80
CA ARG A 249 -1.04 9.83 -12.37
C ARG A 249 -2.22 9.52 -11.44
N GLU A 250 -3.43 9.86 -11.85
CA GLU A 250 -4.67 9.60 -11.10
C GLU A 250 -4.92 8.10 -10.88
N ALA A 251 -4.35 7.24 -11.72
CA ALA A 251 -4.41 5.79 -11.57
C ALA A 251 -3.69 5.33 -10.29
N ALA A 252 -2.54 5.93 -9.97
CA ALA A 252 -1.82 5.68 -8.72
C ALA A 252 -2.61 6.17 -7.50
N ASP A 253 -3.27 7.30 -7.62
CA ASP A 253 -4.13 7.84 -6.55
C ASP A 253 -5.35 6.95 -6.33
N ALA A 254 -5.97 6.45 -7.39
CA ALA A 254 -7.08 5.50 -7.31
C ALA A 254 -6.64 4.20 -6.63
N MET A 255 -5.49 3.64 -7.04
CA MET A 255 -4.97 2.42 -6.44
C MET A 255 -4.62 2.58 -4.95
N SER A 256 -4.10 3.74 -4.54
CA SER A 256 -3.77 4.04 -3.13
C SER A 256 -5.00 4.10 -2.21
N ARG A 257 -6.21 4.18 -2.75
CA ARG A 257 -7.48 4.21 -1.99
C ARG A 257 -8.17 2.86 -1.87
N LEU A 258 -7.66 1.83 -2.54
CA LEU A 258 -8.25 0.49 -2.49
C LEU A 258 -7.94 -0.20 -1.16
N ASP A 259 -8.73 -1.22 -0.83
CA ASP A 259 -8.40 -2.11 0.28
C ASP A 259 -7.19 -2.97 -0.14
N PRO A 260 -6.20 -3.16 0.75
CA PRO A 260 -4.97 -3.91 0.43
C PRO A 260 -5.23 -5.37 0.03
N ARG A 261 -6.40 -5.94 0.36
CA ARG A 261 -6.77 -7.32 0.02
C ARG A 261 -7.38 -7.44 -1.39
N GLU A 262 -7.64 -6.33 -2.05
CA GLU A 262 -8.17 -6.30 -3.42
C GLU A 262 -7.09 -6.53 -4.48
N ALA A 263 -7.52 -6.75 -5.71
CA ALA A 263 -6.67 -6.78 -6.88
C ALA A 263 -7.05 -5.70 -7.90
N ALA A 264 -6.04 -5.09 -8.50
CA ALA A 264 -6.17 -4.34 -9.73
C ALA A 264 -6.00 -5.28 -10.93
N THR A 265 -6.64 -4.95 -12.05
CA THR A 265 -6.49 -5.70 -13.31
C THR A 265 -5.78 -4.85 -14.34
N VAL A 266 -4.74 -5.40 -14.98
CA VAL A 266 -4.14 -4.82 -16.18
C VAL A 266 -4.65 -5.60 -17.38
N GLU A 267 -5.44 -4.94 -18.23
CA GLU A 267 -5.97 -5.49 -19.47
C GLU A 267 -5.06 -5.08 -20.64
N PHE A 268 -4.46 -6.06 -21.32
CA PHE A 268 -3.74 -5.84 -22.58
C PHE A 268 -4.68 -6.15 -23.74
N VAL A 269 -4.82 -5.20 -24.68
CA VAL A 269 -5.79 -5.30 -25.78
C VAL A 269 -5.06 -5.53 -27.10
N PHE A 270 -5.50 -6.56 -27.82
CA PHE A 270 -4.92 -7.03 -29.06
C PHE A 270 -5.96 -6.98 -30.16
N THR A 271 -5.54 -6.58 -31.36
CA THR A 271 -6.36 -6.71 -32.56
C THR A 271 -6.39 -8.20 -32.94
N SER A 272 -7.59 -8.81 -33.01
CA SER A 272 -7.70 -10.15 -33.57
C SER A 272 -7.78 -10.11 -35.10
N ARG A 273 -7.50 -11.27 -35.71
CA ARG A 273 -7.67 -11.47 -37.16
C ARG A 273 -9.13 -11.29 -37.63
N THR A 274 -10.10 -11.41 -36.73
CA THR A 274 -11.53 -11.27 -37.04
C THR A 274 -12.06 -9.85 -36.78
N GLY A 275 -11.19 -8.91 -36.41
CA GLY A 275 -11.57 -7.53 -36.09
C GLY A 275 -12.18 -7.32 -34.69
N VAL A 276 -12.33 -8.39 -33.90
CA VAL A 276 -12.81 -8.32 -32.51
C VAL A 276 -11.64 -8.18 -31.55
N ASP A 277 -11.68 -7.24 -30.62
CA ASP A 277 -10.62 -7.09 -29.60
C ASP A 277 -10.48 -8.36 -28.75
N VAL A 278 -9.25 -8.84 -28.58
CA VAL A 278 -8.90 -9.88 -27.62
C VAL A 278 -8.20 -9.23 -26.43
N VAL A 279 -8.58 -9.63 -25.22
CA VAL A 279 -8.03 -9.07 -23.97
C VAL A 279 -7.34 -10.15 -23.16
N ARG A 280 -6.05 -9.94 -22.83
CA ARG A 280 -5.33 -10.71 -21.82
C ARG A 280 -5.29 -9.92 -20.52
N ARG A 281 -5.53 -10.60 -19.39
CA ARG A 281 -5.62 -9.97 -18.08
C ARG A 281 -4.50 -10.44 -17.17
N ALA A 282 -3.76 -9.49 -16.63
CA ALA A 282 -2.90 -9.70 -15.48
C ALA A 282 -3.57 -9.11 -14.23
N TYR A 283 -3.34 -9.73 -13.08
CA TYR A 283 -3.85 -9.28 -11.80
C TYR A 283 -2.70 -8.88 -10.89
N VAL A 284 -2.81 -7.70 -10.30
CA VAL A 284 -1.83 -7.14 -9.37
C VAL A 284 -2.52 -6.96 -8.04
N GLU A 285 -1.93 -7.47 -6.97
CA GLU A 285 -2.46 -7.28 -5.63
C GLU A 285 -2.26 -5.82 -5.20
N VAL A 286 -3.30 -5.20 -4.64
CA VAL A 286 -3.18 -3.84 -4.09
C VAL A 286 -2.16 -3.83 -2.96
N GLY A 287 -2.26 -4.76 -2.00
CA GLY A 287 -1.33 -4.90 -0.89
C GLY A 287 -1.04 -3.58 -0.18
N ASP A 288 0.17 -3.43 0.33
CA ASP A 288 0.64 -2.19 0.93
C ASP A 288 1.18 -1.15 -0.11
N PHE A 289 0.60 -1.09 -1.32
CA PHE A 289 0.99 -0.12 -2.35
C PHE A 289 1.02 1.32 -1.83
N ALA A 290 0.01 1.74 -1.05
CA ALA A 290 -0.05 3.09 -0.48
C ALA A 290 1.11 3.37 0.49
N ALA A 291 1.52 2.37 1.28
CA ALA A 291 2.66 2.49 2.19
C ALA A 291 3.99 2.53 1.42
N GLY A 292 4.14 1.65 0.42
CA GLY A 292 5.28 1.67 -0.49
C GLY A 292 5.43 2.99 -1.23
N ARG A 293 4.33 3.56 -1.72
CA ARG A 293 4.33 4.87 -2.38
C ARG A 293 4.71 6.01 -1.43
N ALA A 294 4.26 5.95 -0.17
CA ALA A 294 4.64 6.92 0.85
C ALA A 294 6.13 6.83 1.21
N PHE A 295 6.72 5.63 1.20
CA PHE A 295 8.16 5.43 1.44
C PHE A 295 9.07 6.12 0.42
N LEU A 296 8.59 6.36 -0.81
CA LEU A 296 9.38 6.98 -1.88
C LEU A 296 9.53 8.51 -1.79
N ARG A 297 8.89 9.13 -0.80
CA ARG A 297 8.89 10.58 -0.59
C ARG A 297 10.08 11.05 0.22
#